data_AF-A0A1A6GKE0-F1
#
_entry.id   AF-A0A1A6GKE0-F1
#
_cell.length_a   1.000
_cell.length_b   1.000
_cell.length_c   1.000
_cell.angle_alpha   90.00
_cell.angle_beta   90.00
_cell.angle_gamma   90.00
#
_symmetry.space_group_name_H-M   'P 1'
#
loop_
_entity.id
_entity.type
_entity.pdbx_description
1 polymer ?
#
loop_
_entity_poly.entity_id
_entity_poly.type
_entity_poly.pdbx_seq_one_letter_code
_entity_poly.pdbx_strand_id
1 'polypeptide(L)'
;DSITVFQELKDLLKKNATVEAFIEWLDTVVEQRVIKTSKQNGRSLKKRAQDFLLKWSFFGARVMHNLTLNNASSFGSFHLIRMLLDEYILLAMETQFNNDKEQELQNLLDKYMKNS
;
A
#
# COMPACT_ATOMS: atom_id res chain seq x y z
N ASP A 1 -1.39 0.88 13.31
CA ASP A 1 -2.32 1.99 13.59
C ASP A 1 -2.20 3.01 12.46
N SER A 2 -3.30 3.62 12.01
CA SER A 2 -3.29 4.71 11.01
C SER A 2 -2.58 5.96 11.52
N ILE A 3 -2.52 6.15 12.85
CA ILE A 3 -1.77 7.23 13.48
C ILE A 3 -0.27 7.12 13.17
N THR A 4 0.29 5.90 13.20
CA THR A 4 1.71 5.66 12.90
C THR A 4 2.05 6.00 11.46
N VAL A 5 1.26 5.52 10.50
CA VAL A 5 1.46 5.78 9.06
C VAL A 5 1.42 7.29 8.77
N PHE A 6 0.51 8.02 9.41
CA PHE A 6 0.45 9.47 9.25
C PHE A 6 1.69 10.17 9.80
N GLN A 7 2.19 9.73 10.96
CA GLN A 7 3.38 10.32 11.56
C GLN A 7 4.63 10.05 10.71
N GLU A 8 4.79 8.84 10.17
CA GLU A 8 5.87 8.51 9.24
C GLU A 8 5.81 9.35 7.96
N LEU A 9 4.61 9.51 7.37
CA LEU A 9 4.41 10.38 6.21
C LEU A 9 4.83 11.83 6.50
N LYS A 10 4.45 12.37 7.66
CA LYS A 10 4.88 13.70 8.09
C LYS A 10 6.39 13.81 8.20
N ASP A 11 7.05 12.77 8.69
CA ASP A 11 8.49 12.78 8.88
C ASP A 11 9.25 12.67 7.54
N LEU A 12 8.73 11.93 6.55
CA LEU A 12 9.24 11.96 5.17
C LEU A 12 9.12 13.35 4.55
N LEU A 13 7.95 13.98 4.68
CA LEU A 13 7.70 15.32 4.15
C LEU A 13 8.63 16.36 4.78
N LYS A 14 8.83 16.32 6.10
CA LYS A 14 9.75 17.23 6.81
C LYS A 14 11.20 17.10 6.37
N LYS A 15 11.60 15.92 5.91
CA LYS A 15 12.97 15.61 5.47
C LYS A 15 13.20 15.92 3.99
N ASN A 16 12.20 16.44 3.27
CA ASN A 16 12.25 16.55 1.81
C ASN A 16 12.65 15.23 1.15
N ALA A 17 12.02 14.13 1.60
CA ALA A 17 12.31 12.79 1.12
C ALA A 17 12.21 12.70 -0.41
N THR A 18 13.10 11.90 -1.00
CA THR A 18 13.06 11.60 -2.44
C THR A 18 11.90 10.66 -2.76
N VAL A 19 11.58 10.51 -4.05
CA VAL A 19 10.55 9.57 -4.52
C VAL A 19 10.86 8.15 -4.04
N GLU A 20 12.11 7.72 -4.16
CA GLU A 20 12.58 6.40 -3.74
C GLU A 20 12.31 6.15 -2.25
N ALA A 21 12.54 7.15 -1.40
CA ALA A 21 12.25 7.04 0.03
C ALA A 21 10.74 6.91 0.34
N PHE A 22 9.86 7.53 -0.46
CA PHE A 22 8.42 7.28 -0.37
C PHE A 22 8.07 5.85 -0.79
N ILE A 23 8.70 5.35 -1.86
CA ILE A 23 8.49 3.99 -2.36
C ILE A 23 8.91 2.95 -1.31
N GLU A 24 10.13 3.05 -0.76
CA GLU A 24 10.61 2.12 0.27
C GLU A 24 9.74 2.13 1.54
N TRP A 25 9.26 3.31 1.93
CA TRP A 25 8.32 3.43 3.03
C TRP A 25 6.98 2.74 2.72
N LEU A 26 6.43 2.94 1.52
CA LEU A 26 5.19 2.29 1.10
C LEU A 26 5.33 0.77 1.04
N ASP A 27 6.44 0.25 0.52
CA ASP A 27 6.75 -1.18 0.56
C ASP A 27 6.68 -1.72 2.00
N THR A 28 7.28 -1.00 2.95
CA THR A 28 7.25 -1.37 4.36
C THR A 28 5.83 -1.36 4.92
N VAL A 29 5.03 -0.34 4.58
CA VAL A 29 3.63 -0.23 5.01
C VAL A 29 2.79 -1.38 4.45
N VAL A 30 2.90 -1.67 3.16
CA VAL A 30 2.17 -2.75 2.48
C VAL A 30 2.56 -4.11 3.05
N GLU A 31 3.86 -4.37 3.19
CA GLU A 31 4.40 -5.61 3.75
C GLU A 31 3.85 -5.86 5.16
N GLN A 32 3.91 -4.85 6.04
CA GLN A 32 3.46 -5.01 7.42
C GLN A 32 1.93 -5.09 7.55
N ARG A 33 1.19 -4.32 6.74
CA ARG A 33 -0.26 -4.15 6.91
C ARG A 33 -1.10 -5.11 6.09
N VAL A 34 -0.53 -5.69 5.03
CA VAL A 34 -1.24 -6.58 4.11
C VAL A 34 -0.56 -7.94 3.99
N ILE A 35 0.77 -8.01 3.89
CA ILE A 35 1.46 -9.27 3.58
C ILE A 35 1.73 -10.09 4.87
N LYS A 36 2.55 -9.59 5.81
CA LYS A 36 3.01 -10.37 6.98
C LYS A 36 1.90 -10.90 7.88
N THR A 37 0.83 -10.14 8.09
CA THR A 37 -0.26 -10.58 8.98
C THR A 37 -1.17 -11.65 8.35
N SER A 38 -0.93 -12.09 7.09
CA SER A 38 -1.85 -13.01 6.38
C SER A 38 -1.55 -14.43 6.83
N LYS A 39 -0.27 -14.69 7.11
CA LYS A 39 0.28 -15.94 7.62
C LYS A 39 -0.20 -16.28 9.04
N GLN A 40 -0.77 -15.33 9.79
CA GLN A 40 -1.11 -15.53 11.21
C GLN A 40 -2.60 -15.79 11.49
N ASN A 41 -3.53 -15.29 10.65
CA ASN A 41 -4.97 -15.26 11.00
C ASN A 41 -5.89 -15.95 9.99
N GLY A 42 -5.37 -16.62 8.95
CA GLY A 42 -6.18 -17.36 7.97
C GLY A 42 -7.12 -16.51 7.10
N ARG A 43 -7.09 -15.17 7.21
CA ARG A 43 -7.82 -14.26 6.32
C ARG A 43 -7.14 -14.21 4.96
N SER A 44 -7.93 -14.28 3.89
CA SER A 44 -7.42 -14.14 2.52
C SER A 44 -6.71 -12.79 2.33
N LEU A 45 -5.57 -12.82 1.62
CA LEU A 45 -4.80 -11.63 1.27
C LEU A 45 -5.69 -10.57 0.61
N LYS A 46 -6.57 -11.01 -0.30
CA LYS A 46 -7.55 -10.18 -1.01
C LYS A 46 -8.41 -9.34 -0.07
N LYS A 47 -8.98 -9.96 0.98
CA LYS A 47 -9.85 -9.23 1.92
C LYS A 47 -9.08 -8.16 2.69
N ARG A 48 -7.82 -8.43 3.02
CA ARG A 48 -6.97 -7.51 3.77
C ARG A 48 -6.49 -6.34 2.93
N ALA A 49 -6.13 -6.59 1.68
CA ALA A 49 -5.83 -5.53 0.72
C ALA A 49 -7.04 -4.60 0.53
N GLN A 50 -8.25 -5.16 0.39
CA GLN A 50 -9.48 -4.36 0.31
C GLN A 50 -9.69 -3.48 1.55
N ASP A 51 -9.56 -4.06 2.76
CA ASP A 51 -9.71 -3.31 4.01
C ASP A 51 -8.62 -2.21 4.15
N PHE A 52 -7.40 -2.49 3.71
CA PHE A 52 -6.30 -1.52 3.70
C PHE A 52 -6.56 -0.38 2.72
N LEU A 53 -6.89 -0.68 1.47
CA LEU A 53 -7.18 0.30 0.42
C LEU A 53 -8.35 1.21 0.80
N LEU A 54 -9.39 0.66 1.45
CA LEU A 54 -10.50 1.47 1.93
C LEU A 54 -10.05 2.48 3.00
N LYS A 55 -9.27 2.04 3.98
CA LYS A 55 -8.72 2.92 5.03
C LYS A 55 -7.77 3.96 4.45
N TRP A 56 -6.95 3.56 3.49
CA TRP A 56 -6.02 4.42 2.76
C TRP A 56 -6.76 5.52 2.00
N SER A 57 -7.84 5.18 1.28
CA SER A 57 -8.69 6.15 0.58
C SER A 57 -9.34 7.15 1.53
N PHE A 58 -9.89 6.70 2.67
CA PHE A 58 -10.45 7.62 3.67
C PHE A 58 -9.40 8.55 4.27
N PHE A 59 -8.22 8.01 4.56
CA PHE A 59 -7.10 8.80 5.07
C PHE A 59 -6.67 9.88 4.07
N GLY A 60 -6.43 9.50 2.81
CA GLY A 60 -6.05 10.43 1.75
C GLY A 60 -7.13 11.50 1.51
N ALA A 61 -8.40 11.09 1.42
CA ALA A 61 -9.51 12.02 1.25
C ALA A 61 -9.60 13.03 2.42
N ARG A 62 -9.38 12.59 3.66
CA ARG A 62 -9.42 13.48 4.83
C ARG A 62 -8.27 14.49 4.82
N VAL A 63 -7.07 14.07 4.44
CA VAL A 63 -5.91 14.97 4.29
C VAL A 63 -6.18 16.00 3.19
N MET A 64 -6.61 15.56 2.01
CA MET A 64 -6.89 16.46 0.88
C MET A 64 -8.00 17.45 1.21
N HIS A 65 -9.09 16.99 1.83
CA HIS A 65 -10.19 17.86 2.27
C HIS A 65 -9.71 18.94 3.25
N ASN A 66 -8.83 18.59 4.19
CA ASN A 66 -8.28 19.58 5.12
C ASN A 66 -7.42 20.63 4.39
N LEU A 67 -6.58 20.22 3.43
CA LEU A 67 -5.78 21.14 2.64
C LEU A 67 -6.65 22.07 1.79
N THR A 68 -7.75 21.56 1.20
CA THR A 68 -8.74 22.36 0.47
C THR A 68 -9.39 23.41 1.36
N LEU A 69 -9.93 22.99 2.52
CA LEU A 69 -10.64 23.91 3.43
C LEU A 69 -9.74 25.00 4.01
N ASN A 70 -8.45 24.71 4.20
CA ASN A 70 -7.49 25.68 4.71
C ASN A 70 -6.85 26.53 3.62
N ASN A 71 -7.26 26.38 2.35
CA ASN A 71 -6.65 27.03 1.19
C ASN A 71 -5.10 26.92 1.23
N ALA A 72 -4.60 25.72 1.54
CA ALA A 72 -3.19 25.52 1.78
C ALA A 72 -2.39 25.75 0.49
N SER A 73 -1.35 26.59 0.55
CA SER A 73 -0.45 26.84 -0.60
C SER A 73 0.25 25.56 -1.09
N SER A 74 0.39 24.57 -0.22
CA SER A 74 0.96 23.25 -0.53
C SER A 74 -0.03 22.27 -1.14
N PHE A 75 -1.31 22.63 -1.35
CA PHE A 75 -2.35 21.73 -1.85
C PHE A 75 -1.94 21.01 -3.14
N GLY A 76 -1.42 21.75 -4.13
CA GLY A 76 -1.01 21.19 -5.42
C GLY A 76 0.10 20.15 -5.27
N SER A 77 1.16 20.46 -4.53
CA SER A 77 2.28 19.54 -4.31
C SER A 77 1.85 18.30 -3.53
N PHE A 78 1.01 18.45 -2.50
CA PHE A 78 0.46 17.29 -1.78
C PHE A 78 -0.45 16.44 -2.65
N HIS A 79 -1.20 17.03 -3.58
CA HIS A 79 -2.04 16.29 -4.51
C HIS A 79 -1.19 15.39 -5.43
N LEU A 80 -0.07 15.91 -5.95
CA LEU A 80 0.87 15.13 -6.76
C LEU A 80 1.47 13.96 -5.97
N ILE A 81 1.93 14.21 -4.73
CA ILE A 81 2.42 13.15 -3.85
C ILE A 81 1.32 12.11 -3.63
N ARG A 82 0.10 12.55 -3.29
CA ARG A 82 -1.05 11.66 -3.09
C ARG A 82 -1.32 10.76 -4.30
N MET A 83 -1.31 11.31 -5.52
CA MET A 83 -1.50 10.53 -6.75
C MET A 83 -0.41 9.48 -6.94
N LEU A 84 0.86 9.86 -6.73
CA LEU A 84 1.99 8.93 -6.79
C LEU A 84 1.82 7.76 -5.80
N LEU A 85 1.52 8.08 -4.54
CA LEU A 85 1.36 7.05 -3.51
C LEU A 85 0.17 6.12 -3.81
N ASP A 86 -0.91 6.64 -4.39
CA ASP A 86 -2.08 5.86 -4.82
C ASP A 86 -1.74 4.88 -5.92
N GLU A 87 -1.11 5.36 -6.99
CA GLU A 87 -0.72 4.54 -8.13
C GLU A 87 0.25 3.43 -7.69
N TYR A 88 1.26 3.78 -6.88
CA TYR A 88 2.23 2.82 -6.41
C TYR A 88 1.61 1.75 -5.51
N ILE A 89 0.75 2.12 -4.55
CA ILE A 89 0.07 1.12 -3.70
C ILE A 89 -0.76 0.16 -4.53
N LEU A 90 -1.48 0.65 -5.54
CA LEU A 90 -2.27 -0.21 -6.42
C LEU A 90 -1.37 -1.18 -7.19
N LEU A 91 -0.26 -0.68 -7.76
CA LEU A 91 0.73 -1.49 -8.47
C LEU A 91 1.35 -2.56 -7.56
N ALA A 92 1.74 -2.20 -6.34
CA ALA A 92 2.33 -3.13 -5.38
C ALA A 92 1.35 -4.25 -4.99
N MET A 93 0.08 -3.91 -4.79
CA MET A 93 -0.98 -4.89 -4.49
C MET A 93 -1.22 -5.84 -5.67
N GLU A 94 -1.34 -5.29 -6.89
CA GLU A 94 -1.53 -6.08 -8.10
C GLU A 94 -0.36 -7.05 -8.34
N THR A 95 0.87 -6.55 -8.19
CA THR A 95 2.09 -7.34 -8.31
C THR A 95 2.09 -8.50 -7.31
N GLN A 96 1.75 -8.24 -6.05
CA GLN A 96 1.67 -9.29 -5.03
C GLN A 96 0.60 -10.34 -5.38
N PHE A 97 -0.56 -9.93 -5.87
CA PHE A 97 -1.61 -10.89 -6.27
C PHE A 97 -1.20 -11.74 -7.47
N ASN A 98 -0.50 -11.14 -8.43
CA ASN A 98 0.00 -11.87 -9.60
C ASN A 98 1.06 -12.90 -9.17
N ASN A 99 1.99 -12.52 -8.29
CA ASN A 99 3.00 -13.42 -7.75
C ASN A 99 2.39 -14.60 -6.97
N ASP A 100 1.39 -14.34 -6.12
CA ASP A 100 0.68 -15.39 -5.37
C ASP A 100 -0.01 -16.38 -6.32
N LYS A 101 -0.63 -15.88 -7.39
CA LYS A 101 -1.30 -16.71 -8.40
C LYS A 101 -0.30 -17.53 -9.22
N GLU A 102 0.82 -16.94 -9.60
CA GLU A 102 1.91 -17.64 -10.32
C GLU A 102 2.48 -18.78 -9.45
N GLN A 103 2.71 -18.52 -8.16
CA GLN A 103 3.17 -19.55 -7.23
C GLN A 103 2.15 -20.68 -7.05
N GLU A 104 0.85 -20.36 -7.00
CA GLU A 104 -0.22 -21.38 -6.94
C GLU A 104 -0.21 -22.27 -8.19
N LEU A 105 -0.10 -21.68 -9.38
CA LEU A 105 0.01 -22.41 -10.64
C LEU A 105 1.25 -23.31 -10.69
N GLN A 106 2.41 -22.79 -10.28
CA GLN A 106 3.66 -23.55 -10.20
C GLN A 106 3.50 -24.76 -9.27
N ASN A 107 2.89 -24.57 -8.09
CA ASN A 107 2.65 -25.64 -7.14
C ASN A 107 1.71 -26.72 -7.70
N LEU A 108 0.69 -26.33 -8.47
CA LEU A 108 -0.21 -27.27 -9.14
C LEU A 108 0.53 -28.08 -10.20
N LEU A 109 1.32 -27.43 -11.06
CA LEU A 109 2.12 -28.10 -12.09
C LEU A 109 3.08 -29.12 -11.47
N ASP A 110 3.83 -28.73 -10.44
CA ASP A 110 4.75 -29.62 -9.73
C ASP A 110 4.04 -30.84 -9.14
N LYS A 111 2.82 -30.66 -8.63
CA LYS A 111 1.99 -31.75 -8.12
C LYS A 111 1.56 -32.70 -9.24
N TYR A 112 1.19 -32.20 -10.40
CA TYR A 112 0.83 -33.06 -11.55
C TYR A 112 2.05 -33.82 -12.09
N MET A 113 3.21 -33.16 -12.21
CA MET A 113 4.44 -33.79 -12.70
C MET A 113 4.99 -34.87 -11.77
N LYS A 114 4.86 -34.70 -10.44
CA LYS A 114 5.29 -35.71 -9.46
C LYS A 114 4.35 -36.92 -9.35
N ASN A 115 3.10 -36.77 -9.76
CA ASN A 115 2.08 -37.84 -9.72
C ASN A 115 1.94 -38.56 -11.07
N SER A 116 2.73 -38.19 -12.08
CA SER A 116 2.86 -38.87 -13.38
C SER A 116 4.13 -39.73 -13.39
#